data_AF-A0ABD3F1V2-F1
#
_entry.id   AF-A0ABD3F1V2-F1
#
_cell.length_a   1.000
_cell.length_b   1.000
_cell.length_c   1.000
_cell.angle_alpha   90.00
_cell.angle_beta   90.00
_cell.angle_gamma   90.00
#
_symmetry.space_group_name_H-M   'P 1'
#
loop_
_entity.id
_entity.type
_entity.pdbx_description
1 polymer ?
#
loop_
_entity_poly.entity_id
_entity_poly.type
_entity_poly.pdbx_seq_one_letter_code
_entity_poly.pdbx_strand_id
1 'polypeptide(L)'
;MTDILSQLKGNTAITEPVPPPRLNAGLKELVGDLDNFSSLPYDLQRAMLWSSGWVRAIPEGASSSSGSDASDQYVQVYVLCGSTMSNIFLPTSTFEDWSACPIKTCKANNIAYTETTCEPSYVESKSLCALSPEAVLEPKSGPLWSKEGHIDEKFDPQLFRFDNGAVDNTTIYMLTQTSSWYMDDDTCPNSAAFIAPCRQIDAGETDLEESEWCIPEIDQWVYEWVLNEMNSSGSTAEFNSDTNSTLTVPAIVGIIVACGVLIVIIGGGFVLQSRFTDTNQYRSGLWDDEVIISNKIPREKVKTLKLISRGAFGEVYTVGA
;
A
#
# COMPACT_ATOMS: atom_id res chain seq x y z
N MET A 1 -5.27 -10.47 -9.58
CA MET A 1 -4.72 -9.52 -8.62
C MET A 1 -4.03 -10.28 -7.53
N THR A 2 -2.70 -10.36 -7.61
CA THR A 2 -1.89 -10.95 -6.57
C THR A 2 -1.79 -9.96 -5.42
N ASP A 3 -2.23 -10.36 -4.23
CA ASP A 3 -1.98 -9.61 -3.01
C ASP A 3 -0.51 -9.82 -2.63
N ILE A 4 0.32 -8.79 -2.86
CA ILE A 4 1.76 -8.82 -2.54
C ILE A 4 1.97 -9.02 -1.05
N LEU A 5 1.18 -8.31 -0.24
CA LEU A 5 1.34 -8.35 1.20
C LEU A 5 1.05 -9.77 1.72
N SER A 6 -0.03 -10.42 1.23
CA SER A 6 -0.31 -11.82 1.58
C SER A 6 0.81 -12.80 1.22
N GLN A 7 1.58 -12.53 0.16
CA GLN A 7 2.72 -13.35 -0.22
C GLN A 7 4.00 -13.05 0.58
N LEU A 8 4.09 -11.86 1.18
CA LEU A 8 5.19 -11.49 2.08
C LEU A 8 5.02 -12.17 3.44
N LYS A 9 3.79 -12.23 3.97
CA LYS A 9 3.54 -12.72 5.32
C LYS A 9 4.07 -14.14 5.56
N GLY A 10 5.07 -14.27 6.43
CA GLY A 10 5.67 -15.54 6.80
C GLY A 10 6.62 -16.10 5.73
N ASN A 11 6.98 -15.30 4.73
CA ASN A 11 7.92 -15.69 3.69
C ASN A 11 9.36 -15.45 4.16
N THR A 12 9.98 -16.50 4.69
CA THR A 12 11.34 -16.45 5.22
C THR A 12 12.44 -16.36 4.15
N ALA A 13 12.09 -16.44 2.86
CA ALA A 13 13.05 -16.29 1.76
C ALA A 13 13.33 -14.82 1.43
N ILE A 14 12.52 -13.89 1.96
CA ILE A 14 12.69 -12.46 1.77
C ILE A 14 13.97 -11.98 2.45
N THR A 15 14.78 -11.27 1.68
CA THR A 15 16.04 -10.69 2.15
C THR A 15 15.82 -9.34 2.81
N GLU A 16 16.74 -8.98 3.70
CA GLU A 16 16.76 -7.69 4.40
C GLU A 16 16.64 -6.52 3.40
N PRO A 17 15.65 -5.63 3.56
CA PRO A 17 15.60 -4.42 2.75
C PRO A 17 16.75 -3.48 3.10
N VAL A 18 17.20 -2.69 2.12
CA VAL A 18 18.07 -1.54 2.40
C VAL A 18 17.27 -0.55 3.25
N PRO A 19 17.63 -0.25 4.50
CA PRO A 19 16.82 0.61 5.35
C PRO A 19 16.78 2.04 4.78
N PRO A 20 15.62 2.71 4.80
CA PRO A 20 15.55 4.11 4.39
C PRO A 20 16.29 5.01 5.39
N PRO A 21 16.92 6.13 4.97
CA PRO A 21 17.60 7.04 5.91
C PRO A 21 16.61 7.75 6.84
N ARG A 22 15.33 7.77 6.47
CA ARG A 22 14.22 8.31 7.26
C ARG A 22 12.92 7.60 6.89
N LEU A 23 12.05 7.46 7.88
CA LEU A 23 10.69 6.98 7.68
C LEU A 23 9.80 8.12 7.16
N ASN A 24 8.85 7.78 6.28
CA ASN A 24 7.76 8.71 5.94
C ASN A 24 6.79 8.84 7.13
N ALA A 25 5.83 9.77 7.02
CA ALA A 25 4.90 10.07 8.12
C ALA A 25 4.14 8.83 8.60
N GLY A 26 3.61 8.02 7.67
CA GLY A 26 2.84 6.81 8.01
C GLY A 26 3.67 5.75 8.74
N LEU A 27 4.89 5.47 8.27
CA LEU A 27 5.77 4.52 8.95
C LEU A 27 6.26 5.05 10.29
N LYS A 28 6.54 6.35 10.38
CA LYS A 28 6.94 6.99 11.63
C LYS A 28 5.83 6.95 12.68
N GLU A 29 4.58 7.12 12.27
CA GLU A 29 3.43 6.94 13.17
C GLU A 29 3.30 5.49 13.65
N LEU A 30 3.60 4.53 12.79
CA LEU A 30 3.44 3.11 13.08
C LEU A 30 4.53 2.55 14.01
N VAL A 31 5.80 2.85 13.76
CA VAL A 31 6.94 2.28 14.52
C VAL A 31 7.80 3.30 15.25
N GLY A 32 7.52 4.59 15.11
CA GLY A 32 8.23 5.67 15.80
C GLY A 32 9.55 6.05 15.13
N ASP A 33 10.50 5.12 15.05
CA ASP A 33 11.86 5.36 14.57
C ASP A 33 12.44 4.21 13.74
N LEU A 34 13.60 4.47 13.14
CA LEU A 34 14.28 3.54 12.25
C LEU A 34 14.86 2.32 12.99
N ASP A 35 15.18 2.45 14.28
CA ASP A 35 15.72 1.35 15.08
C ASP A 35 14.61 0.31 15.32
N ASN A 36 13.41 0.76 15.69
CA ASN A 36 12.24 -0.10 15.80
C ASN A 36 11.90 -0.76 14.46
N PHE A 37 11.90 0.01 13.36
CA PHE A 37 11.69 -0.53 12.02
C PHE A 37 12.69 -1.67 11.70
N SER A 38 13.99 -1.41 11.89
CA SER A 38 15.06 -2.33 11.52
C SER A 38 15.11 -3.58 12.41
N SER A 39 14.48 -3.53 13.59
CA SER A 39 14.37 -4.69 14.50
C SER A 39 13.31 -5.72 14.08
N LEU A 40 12.39 -5.35 13.18
CA LEU A 40 11.29 -6.21 12.75
C LEU A 40 11.74 -7.29 11.75
N PRO A 41 10.99 -8.39 11.58
CA PRO A 41 11.25 -9.37 10.53
C PRO A 41 11.32 -8.76 9.12
N TYR A 42 12.20 -9.29 8.26
CA TYR A 42 12.46 -8.72 6.93
C TYR A 42 11.24 -8.67 6.01
N ASP A 43 10.38 -9.68 6.09
CA ASP A 43 9.11 -9.71 5.36
C ASP A 43 8.15 -8.61 5.83
N LEU A 44 8.10 -8.35 7.14
CA LEU A 44 7.32 -7.24 7.70
C LEU A 44 7.90 -5.88 7.31
N GLN A 45 9.23 -5.71 7.36
CA GLN A 45 9.87 -4.48 6.89
C GLN A 45 9.52 -4.19 5.41
N ARG A 46 9.56 -5.22 4.55
CA ARG A 46 9.15 -5.11 3.13
C ARG A 46 7.67 -4.78 2.98
N ALA A 47 6.80 -5.41 3.78
CA ALA A 47 5.37 -5.16 3.76
C ALA A 47 5.04 -3.71 4.17
N MET A 48 5.75 -3.18 5.17
CA MET A 48 5.63 -1.78 5.60
C MET A 48 6.08 -0.80 4.52
N LEU A 49 7.26 -1.01 3.92
CA LEU A 49 7.75 -0.17 2.83
C LEU A 49 6.78 -0.19 1.63
N TRP A 50 6.30 -1.37 1.24
CA TRP A 50 5.34 -1.52 0.16
C TRP A 50 4.00 -0.83 0.47
N SER A 51 3.36 -1.14 1.60
CA SER A 51 2.03 -0.60 1.95
C SER A 51 2.02 0.91 2.09
N SER A 52 3.09 1.49 2.63
CA SER A 52 3.25 2.94 2.77
C SER A 52 3.65 3.67 1.48
N GLY A 53 3.83 2.94 0.37
CA GLY A 53 4.28 3.51 -0.91
C GLY A 53 5.70 4.08 -0.84
N TRP A 54 6.52 3.64 0.12
CA TRP A 54 7.88 4.12 0.31
C TRP A 54 8.85 3.23 -0.47
N VAL A 55 9.19 3.64 -1.70
CA VAL A 55 9.91 2.80 -2.65
C VAL A 55 11.31 3.35 -2.94
N ARG A 56 12.26 2.46 -3.20
CA ARG A 56 13.64 2.85 -3.50
C ARG A 56 13.76 3.48 -4.89
N ALA A 57 14.38 4.64 -4.92
CA ALA A 57 14.82 5.36 -6.11
C ALA A 57 16.31 5.08 -6.31
N ILE A 58 16.70 4.62 -7.51
CA ILE A 58 18.10 4.37 -7.94
C ILE A 58 18.77 3.11 -7.35
N PRO A 59 18.72 1.98 -8.07
CA PRO A 59 19.82 1.00 -8.05
C PRO A 59 20.00 0.27 -9.42
N GLU A 60 21.18 -0.02 -9.97
CA GLU A 60 22.45 -0.56 -9.45
C GLU A 60 23.62 -0.02 -10.34
N GLY A 61 24.61 0.69 -9.76
CA GLY A 61 25.73 1.31 -10.51
C GLY A 61 26.26 2.66 -9.98
N ALA A 62 25.88 3.09 -8.77
CA ALA A 62 26.26 4.39 -8.23
C ALA A 62 27.77 4.54 -7.91
N SER A 63 28.57 4.88 -8.92
CA SER A 63 29.68 5.82 -8.80
C SER A 63 29.84 6.46 -10.18
N SER A 64 29.79 7.77 -10.34
CA SER A 64 30.87 8.65 -9.93
C SER A 64 30.45 10.12 -9.95
N SER A 65 30.88 10.86 -8.93
CA SER A 65 30.98 12.34 -8.85
C SER A 65 29.83 13.15 -8.23
N SER A 66 29.35 12.76 -7.06
CA SER A 66 29.07 13.70 -5.95
C SER A 66 28.70 12.90 -4.70
N GLY A 67 29.30 13.24 -3.57
CA GLY A 67 29.26 12.45 -2.33
C GLY A 67 27.93 12.53 -1.57
N SER A 68 26.92 11.84 -2.08
CA SER A 68 25.73 11.47 -1.31
C SER A 68 25.40 10.01 -1.63
N ASP A 69 25.43 9.16 -0.61
CA ASP A 69 25.19 7.72 -0.70
C ASP A 69 23.89 7.43 -1.46
N ALA A 70 24.02 6.93 -2.69
CA ALA A 70 22.89 6.67 -3.58
C ALA A 70 22.00 5.49 -3.13
N SER A 71 22.44 4.73 -2.12
CA SER A 71 21.66 3.70 -1.44
C SER A 71 20.49 4.25 -0.62
N ASP A 72 20.45 5.57 -0.40
CA ASP A 72 19.62 6.20 0.63
C ASP A 72 18.37 6.86 0.05
N GLN A 73 18.12 6.77 -1.25
CA GLN A 73 17.00 7.47 -1.87
C GLN A 73 15.75 6.61 -1.86
N TYR A 74 14.82 6.98 -0.98
CA TYR A 74 13.45 6.52 -1.00
C TYR A 74 12.53 7.66 -1.43
N VAL A 75 11.52 7.32 -2.22
CA VAL A 75 10.56 8.26 -2.79
C VAL A 75 9.15 7.80 -2.47
N GLN A 76 8.28 8.76 -2.21
CA GLN A 76 6.86 8.51 -2.01
C GLN A 76 6.20 8.21 -3.36
N VAL A 77 5.61 7.03 -3.47
CA VAL A 77 4.62 6.71 -4.48
C VAL A 77 3.26 7.13 -3.96
N TYR A 78 2.51 7.85 -4.78
CA TYR A 78 1.14 8.25 -4.52
C TYR A 78 0.18 7.34 -5.29
N VAL A 79 -1.02 7.18 -4.75
CA VAL A 79 -2.11 6.41 -5.35
C VAL A 79 -3.38 7.28 -5.36
N LEU A 80 -4.41 6.85 -6.07
CA LEU A 80 -5.71 7.53 -6.00
C LEU A 80 -6.22 7.53 -4.55
N CYS A 81 -6.74 8.67 -4.08
CA CYS A 81 -7.22 8.79 -2.70
C CYS A 81 -8.25 7.71 -2.33
N GLY A 82 -8.13 7.15 -1.13
CA GLY A 82 -8.91 5.99 -0.68
C GLY A 82 -8.48 4.65 -1.26
N SER A 83 -7.35 4.60 -1.98
CA SER A 83 -6.74 3.37 -2.49
C SER A 83 -5.45 3.02 -1.72
N THR A 84 -5.00 1.78 -1.91
CA THR A 84 -3.74 1.25 -1.37
C THR A 84 -2.76 0.95 -2.49
N MET A 85 -1.52 0.62 -2.15
CA MET A 85 -0.53 0.14 -3.12
C MET A 85 -0.95 -1.16 -3.82
N SER A 86 -1.86 -1.94 -3.24
CA SER A 86 -2.44 -3.10 -3.92
C SER A 86 -3.34 -2.71 -5.09
N ASN A 87 -3.85 -1.48 -5.16
CA ASN A 87 -4.77 -1.04 -6.21
C ASN A 87 -4.09 -0.55 -7.49
N ILE A 88 -2.76 -0.42 -7.51
CA ILE A 88 -2.03 0.15 -8.65
C ILE A 88 -1.90 -0.80 -9.84
N PHE A 89 -2.19 -2.09 -9.64
CA PHE A 89 -2.04 -3.11 -10.68
C PHE A 89 -3.15 -3.04 -11.72
N LEU A 90 -2.74 -2.85 -12.96
CA LEU A 90 -3.63 -2.79 -14.12
C LEU A 90 -3.82 -4.18 -14.74
N PRO A 91 -5.07 -4.60 -15.02
CA PRO A 91 -5.31 -5.82 -15.78
C PRO A 91 -4.94 -5.65 -17.26
N THR A 92 -4.73 -6.76 -17.97
CA THR A 92 -4.44 -6.76 -19.41
C THR A 92 -5.54 -6.05 -20.23
N SER A 93 -6.79 -6.10 -19.77
CA SER A 93 -7.93 -5.41 -20.41
C SER A 93 -7.82 -3.88 -20.40
N THR A 94 -6.93 -3.30 -19.59
CA THR A 94 -6.66 -1.86 -19.63
C THR A 94 -6.01 -1.43 -20.95
N PHE A 95 -5.31 -2.35 -21.62
CA PHE A 95 -4.51 -2.09 -22.83
C PHE A 95 -5.15 -2.71 -24.08
N GLU A 96 -6.48 -2.66 -24.18
CA GLU A 96 -7.23 -3.23 -25.32
C GLU A 96 -7.01 -2.50 -26.66
N ASP A 97 -6.48 -1.28 -26.65
CA ASP A 97 -6.09 -0.57 -27.87
C ASP A 97 -4.74 -1.07 -28.38
N TRP A 98 -4.78 -2.16 -29.15
CA TRP A 98 -3.61 -2.77 -29.79
C TRP A 98 -2.89 -1.84 -30.76
N SER A 99 -3.53 -0.77 -31.25
CA SER A 99 -2.91 0.19 -32.15
C SER A 99 -2.07 1.21 -31.41
N ALA A 100 -2.45 1.55 -30.18
CA ALA A 100 -1.70 2.44 -29.30
C ALA A 100 -0.68 1.69 -28.44
N CYS A 101 -0.99 0.46 -28.01
CA CYS A 101 -0.15 -0.30 -27.10
C CYS A 101 -0.29 -1.82 -27.28
N PRO A 102 0.51 -2.44 -28.17
CA PRO A 102 0.50 -3.88 -28.33
C PRO A 102 1.05 -4.60 -27.08
N ILE A 103 0.40 -5.71 -26.74
CA ILE A 103 0.75 -6.54 -25.58
C ILE A 103 1.33 -7.88 -26.06
N LYS A 104 2.53 -8.20 -25.60
CA LYS A 104 3.10 -9.52 -25.75
C LYS A 104 2.62 -10.44 -24.65
N THR A 105 2.11 -11.62 -25.02
CA THR A 105 1.67 -12.66 -24.08
C THR A 105 2.52 -13.92 -24.18
N CYS A 106 2.98 -14.45 -23.05
CA CYS A 106 3.76 -15.68 -22.96
C CYS A 106 3.08 -16.71 -22.04
N LYS A 107 3.44 -17.99 -22.20
CA LYS A 107 3.06 -19.11 -21.32
C LYS A 107 1.56 -19.16 -20.99
N ALA A 108 0.72 -19.21 -22.03
CA ALA A 108 -0.75 -19.23 -21.93
C ALA A 108 -1.32 -18.02 -21.15
N ASN A 109 -0.83 -16.82 -21.44
CA ASN A 109 -1.30 -15.53 -20.88
C ASN A 109 -1.05 -15.34 -19.38
N ASN A 110 -0.16 -16.17 -18.80
CA ASN A 110 0.31 -15.99 -17.43
C ASN A 110 1.34 -14.86 -17.32
N ILE A 111 2.06 -14.58 -18.39
CA ILE A 111 3.00 -13.46 -18.51
C ILE A 111 2.45 -12.58 -19.63
N ALA A 112 2.29 -11.30 -19.36
CA ALA A 112 1.87 -10.31 -20.34
C ALA A 112 2.56 -8.98 -20.06
N TYR A 113 3.07 -8.31 -21.07
CA TYR A 113 3.72 -7.01 -20.94
C TYR A 113 3.62 -6.21 -22.24
N THR A 114 3.78 -4.90 -22.16
CA THR A 114 3.72 -3.99 -23.32
C THR A 114 4.97 -4.14 -24.19
N GLU A 115 4.81 -4.12 -25.52
CA GLU A 115 5.96 -4.08 -26.43
C GLU A 115 6.57 -2.67 -26.53
N THR A 116 7.78 -2.56 -27.10
CA THR A 116 8.50 -1.27 -27.22
C THR A 116 7.79 -0.23 -28.09
N THR A 117 6.84 -0.65 -28.92
CA THR A 117 6.04 0.23 -29.78
C THR A 117 4.85 0.87 -29.06
N CYS A 118 4.62 0.53 -27.78
CA CYS A 118 3.54 1.09 -26.99
C CYS A 118 3.74 2.57 -26.69
N GLU A 119 2.71 3.38 -26.91
CA GLU A 119 2.75 4.83 -26.73
C GLU A 119 2.79 5.22 -25.24
N PRO A 120 3.81 5.97 -24.78
CA PRO A 120 3.92 6.39 -23.38
C PRO A 120 2.74 7.22 -22.88
N SER A 121 2.19 8.11 -23.71
CA SER A 121 1.03 8.96 -23.38
C SER A 121 -0.23 8.12 -23.11
N TYR A 122 -0.41 7.02 -23.86
CA TYR A 122 -1.52 6.09 -23.67
C TYR A 122 -1.39 5.40 -22.32
N VAL A 123 -0.19 4.90 -21.97
CA VAL A 123 0.05 4.23 -20.68
C VAL A 123 -0.07 5.19 -19.50
N GLU A 124 0.45 6.42 -19.64
CA GLU A 124 0.33 7.47 -18.62
C GLU A 124 -1.14 7.69 -18.24
N SER A 125 -2.03 7.81 -19.23
CA SER A 125 -3.47 8.01 -19.01
C SER A 125 -4.18 6.87 -18.27
N LYS A 126 -3.55 5.70 -18.16
CA LYS A 126 -4.08 4.52 -17.48
C LYS A 126 -3.46 4.30 -16.10
N SER A 127 -2.39 5.03 -15.77
CA SER A 127 -1.60 4.80 -14.56
C SER A 127 -2.44 5.05 -13.29
N LEU A 128 -2.29 4.16 -12.29
CA LEU A 128 -2.98 4.26 -11.00
C LEU A 128 -2.03 4.59 -9.84
N CYS A 129 -0.78 4.91 -10.17
CA CYS A 129 0.19 5.47 -9.25
C CYS A 129 0.83 6.73 -9.84
N ALA A 130 1.39 7.57 -8.96
CA ALA A 130 2.01 8.82 -9.34
C ALA A 130 3.26 9.12 -8.52
N LEU A 131 4.15 9.94 -9.09
CA LEU A 131 5.33 10.47 -8.42
C LEU A 131 5.47 11.98 -8.62
N SER A 132 5.92 12.67 -7.57
CA SER A 132 6.34 14.06 -7.60
C SER A 132 7.60 14.25 -8.48
N PRO A 133 7.75 15.39 -9.19
CA PRO A 133 8.81 15.58 -10.17
C PRO A 133 10.19 15.77 -9.53
N GLU A 134 10.25 15.88 -8.20
CA GLU A 134 11.48 16.04 -7.42
C GLU A 134 12.35 14.77 -7.35
N ALA A 135 11.80 13.62 -7.77
CA ALA A 135 12.52 12.36 -7.77
C ALA A 135 13.52 12.27 -8.94
N VAL A 136 14.81 12.20 -8.61
CA VAL A 136 15.87 11.88 -9.59
C VAL A 136 15.92 10.36 -9.73
N LEU A 137 15.55 9.84 -10.90
CA LEU A 137 15.49 8.40 -11.16
C LEU A 137 16.37 8.02 -12.36
N GLU A 138 16.96 6.83 -12.29
CA GLU A 138 17.76 6.27 -13.38
C GLU A 138 16.87 6.02 -14.61
N PRO A 139 17.26 6.50 -15.81
CA PRO A 139 16.56 6.18 -17.04
C PRO A 139 16.78 4.71 -17.40
N LYS A 140 15.70 4.01 -17.77
CA LYS A 140 15.77 2.60 -18.12
C LYS A 140 14.78 2.24 -19.21
N SER A 141 15.23 1.44 -20.17
CA SER A 141 14.40 0.89 -21.24
C SER A 141 13.75 -0.43 -20.82
N GLY A 142 12.59 -0.73 -21.39
CA GLY A 142 11.84 -1.95 -21.10
C GLY A 142 10.37 -1.79 -21.43
N PRO A 143 9.52 -2.76 -21.05
CA PRO A 143 8.08 -2.58 -21.14
C PRO A 143 7.60 -1.53 -20.12
N LEU A 144 6.62 -0.72 -20.50
CA LEU A 144 5.97 0.27 -19.64
C LEU A 144 5.03 -0.37 -18.61
N TRP A 145 4.46 -1.53 -18.93
CA TRP A 145 3.63 -2.32 -18.03
C TRP A 145 3.90 -3.82 -18.19
N SER A 146 3.82 -4.55 -17.07
CA SER A 146 3.84 -6.01 -17.04
C SER A 146 2.89 -6.51 -15.96
N LYS A 147 2.10 -7.53 -16.33
CA LYS A 147 1.14 -8.22 -15.47
C LYS A 147 1.80 -8.74 -14.20
N GLU A 148 1.04 -8.70 -13.11
CA GLU A 148 1.52 -9.13 -11.83
C GLU A 148 1.88 -10.63 -11.77
N GLY A 149 2.97 -10.94 -11.07
CA GLY A 149 3.50 -12.27 -10.87
C GLY A 149 3.42 -12.73 -9.41
N HIS A 150 4.00 -13.90 -9.15
CA HIS A 150 4.33 -14.29 -7.77
C HIS A 150 5.63 -13.59 -7.36
N ILE A 151 5.68 -13.12 -6.12
CA ILE A 151 6.91 -12.58 -5.56
C ILE A 151 7.85 -13.74 -5.19
N ASP A 152 9.15 -13.51 -5.30
CA ASP A 152 10.19 -14.45 -4.91
C ASP A 152 11.18 -13.79 -3.93
N GLU A 153 12.23 -14.51 -3.56
CA GLU A 153 13.31 -14.03 -2.68
C GLU A 153 14.01 -12.75 -3.18
N LYS A 154 13.84 -12.40 -4.46
CA LYS A 154 14.44 -11.21 -5.09
C LYS A 154 13.51 -10.00 -5.06
N PHE A 155 12.31 -10.12 -4.47
CA PHE A 155 11.35 -9.04 -4.35
C PHE A 155 11.99 -7.83 -3.67
N ASP A 156 12.27 -6.81 -4.48
CA ASP A 156 12.94 -5.59 -4.09
C ASP A 156 12.43 -4.45 -4.96
N PRO A 157 11.22 -3.92 -4.64
CA PRO A 157 10.57 -2.96 -5.51
C PRO A 157 11.38 -1.68 -5.70
N GLN A 158 11.45 -1.22 -6.94
CA GLN A 158 12.30 -0.10 -7.33
C GLN A 158 11.64 0.75 -8.40
N LEU A 159 12.00 2.03 -8.38
CA LEU A 159 11.54 3.04 -9.32
C LEU A 159 12.63 3.38 -10.33
N PHE A 160 12.22 3.42 -11.60
CA PHE A 160 13.02 3.89 -12.72
C PHE A 160 12.24 4.93 -13.51
N ARG A 161 12.94 5.86 -14.16
CA ARG A 161 12.32 6.69 -15.20
C ARG A 161 12.36 5.91 -16.50
N PHE A 162 11.24 5.85 -17.22
CA PHE A 162 11.25 5.23 -18.54
C PHE A 162 12.17 6.02 -19.49
N ASP A 163 13.09 5.31 -20.15
CA ASP A 163 13.91 5.88 -21.20
C ASP A 163 13.20 5.79 -22.55
N ASN A 164 12.54 6.89 -22.92
CA ASN A 164 11.79 7.01 -24.15
C ASN A 164 12.67 7.31 -25.38
N GLY A 165 14.01 7.30 -25.27
CA GLY A 165 14.90 7.50 -26.43
C GLY A 165 14.66 8.80 -27.23
N ALA A 166 14.04 9.81 -26.59
CA ALA A 166 13.60 11.09 -27.16
C ALA A 166 12.41 11.06 -28.17
N VAL A 167 11.49 10.10 -28.07
CA VAL A 167 10.31 10.00 -28.96
C VAL A 167 9.18 10.98 -28.59
N ASP A 168 8.97 11.24 -27.29
CA ASP A 168 8.03 12.25 -26.78
C ASP A 168 8.52 12.88 -25.45
N ASN A 169 7.81 13.92 -24.97
CA ASN A 169 8.10 14.61 -23.70
C ASN A 169 7.37 14.00 -22.48
N THR A 170 6.66 12.89 -22.65
CA THR A 170 5.86 12.26 -21.60
C THR A 170 6.80 11.62 -20.59
N THR A 171 6.72 12.06 -19.34
CA THR A 171 7.51 11.47 -18.27
C THR A 171 6.67 10.42 -17.56
N ILE A 172 7.06 9.15 -17.76
CA ILE A 172 6.47 8.01 -17.08
C ILE A 172 7.52 7.28 -16.26
N TYR A 173 7.10 6.79 -15.10
CA TYR A 173 7.93 6.06 -14.16
C TYR A 173 7.51 4.60 -14.13
N MET A 174 8.48 3.73 -13.93
CA MET A 174 8.28 2.28 -13.85
C MET A 174 8.51 1.84 -12.41
N LEU A 175 7.44 1.41 -11.74
CA LEU A 175 7.52 0.71 -10.47
C LEU A 175 7.65 -0.78 -10.73
N THR A 176 8.80 -1.33 -10.42
CA THR A 176 9.21 -2.67 -10.84
C THR A 176 9.36 -3.59 -9.63
N GLN A 177 9.15 -4.90 -9.83
CA GLN A 177 9.35 -5.90 -8.78
C GLN A 177 10.82 -6.01 -8.33
N THR A 178 11.76 -5.80 -9.27
CA THR A 178 13.21 -6.06 -9.13
C THR A 178 14.04 -5.13 -10.04
N SER A 179 15.34 -5.00 -9.76
CA SER A 179 16.27 -4.18 -10.56
C SER A 179 16.56 -4.68 -11.96
N SER A 180 16.16 -5.89 -12.30
CA SER A 180 16.41 -6.48 -13.61
C SER A 180 15.26 -7.38 -14.03
N TRP A 181 15.01 -7.40 -15.34
CA TRP A 181 14.02 -8.24 -15.97
C TRP A 181 14.54 -8.66 -17.35
N TYR A 182 13.96 -9.73 -17.88
CA TYR A 182 14.25 -10.24 -19.21
C TYR A 182 12.96 -10.23 -20.02
N MET A 183 12.50 -9.03 -20.36
CA MET A 183 11.28 -8.75 -21.11
C MET A 183 11.62 -7.80 -22.25
N ASP A 184 11.62 -8.33 -23.45
CA ASP A 184 11.70 -7.58 -24.69
C ASP A 184 10.74 -8.18 -25.73
N ASP A 185 10.68 -7.55 -26.91
CA ASP A 185 9.75 -7.88 -27.98
C ASP A 185 10.01 -9.27 -28.60
N ASP A 186 11.18 -9.87 -28.37
CA ASP A 186 11.58 -11.17 -28.92
C ASP A 186 11.68 -12.27 -27.86
N THR A 187 11.95 -11.91 -26.61
CA THR A 187 12.15 -12.85 -25.51
C THR A 187 10.87 -13.10 -24.72
N CYS A 188 10.84 -14.16 -23.91
CA CYS A 188 9.76 -14.40 -22.94
C CYS A 188 10.42 -14.85 -21.64
N PRO A 189 10.18 -14.18 -20.50
CA PRO A 189 10.81 -14.55 -19.24
C PRO A 189 10.26 -15.88 -18.71
N ASN A 190 11.01 -16.48 -17.79
CA ASN A 190 10.62 -17.74 -17.18
C ASN A 190 9.60 -17.57 -16.04
N SER A 191 9.62 -16.45 -15.36
CA SER A 191 8.68 -16.04 -14.32
C SER A 191 8.05 -14.70 -14.70
N ALA A 192 6.82 -14.47 -14.20
CA ALA A 192 6.21 -13.15 -14.27
C ALA A 192 6.89 -12.24 -13.25
N ALA A 193 7.18 -11.00 -13.64
CA ALA A 193 7.56 -9.92 -12.75
C ALA A 193 6.72 -8.70 -13.13
N PHE A 194 6.19 -7.99 -12.15
CA PHE A 194 5.32 -6.85 -12.46
C PHE A 194 6.15 -5.61 -12.80
N ILE A 195 5.54 -4.78 -13.65
CA ILE A 195 5.94 -3.40 -13.90
C ILE A 195 4.64 -2.60 -13.89
N ALA A 196 4.50 -1.73 -12.90
CA ALA A 196 3.36 -0.83 -12.76
C ALA A 196 3.77 0.57 -13.24
N PRO A 197 3.06 1.13 -14.24
CA PRO A 197 3.34 2.48 -14.72
C PRO A 197 2.81 3.50 -13.71
N CYS A 198 3.65 4.47 -13.36
CA CYS A 198 3.26 5.63 -12.57
C CYS A 198 3.47 6.91 -13.37
N ARG A 199 2.50 7.82 -13.30
CA ARG A 199 2.59 9.11 -13.98
C ARG A 199 3.35 10.14 -13.15
N GLN A 200 3.78 11.21 -13.81
CA GLN A 200 4.21 12.42 -13.12
C GLN A 200 2.99 13.24 -12.70
N ILE A 201 3.08 13.85 -11.52
CA ILE A 201 2.14 14.86 -11.00
C ILE A 201 2.90 16.15 -10.74
N ASP A 202 2.20 17.27 -10.63
CA ASP A 202 2.85 18.53 -10.27
C ASP A 202 3.19 18.55 -8.78
N ALA A 203 4.34 19.13 -8.41
CA ALA A 203 4.82 19.16 -7.02
C ALA A 203 3.85 19.84 -6.02
N GLY A 204 2.90 20.64 -6.53
CA GLY A 204 1.85 21.27 -5.72
C GLY A 204 0.50 20.56 -5.78
N GLU A 205 0.32 19.53 -6.59
CA GLU A 205 -0.95 18.83 -6.78
C GLU A 205 -1.31 17.97 -5.57
N THR A 206 -0.32 17.42 -4.86
CA THR A 206 -0.52 16.55 -3.67
C THR A 206 -0.94 17.30 -2.41
N ASP A 207 -0.68 18.61 -2.35
CA ASP A 207 -0.90 19.44 -1.16
C ASP A 207 -2.25 20.18 -1.19
N LEU A 208 -3.02 19.98 -2.26
CA LEU A 208 -4.35 20.57 -2.42
C LEU A 208 -5.39 19.74 -1.68
N GLU A 209 -6.33 20.39 -1.00
CA GLU A 209 -7.49 19.73 -0.38
C GLU A 209 -8.34 18.93 -1.39
N GLU A 210 -8.18 19.21 -2.69
CA GLU A 210 -8.83 18.53 -3.81
C GLU A 210 -7.87 17.62 -4.60
N SER A 211 -6.72 17.23 -4.04
CA SER A 211 -5.80 16.32 -4.72
C SER A 211 -6.46 14.98 -5.01
N GLU A 212 -6.32 14.49 -6.24
CA GLU A 212 -6.70 13.11 -6.60
C GLU A 212 -5.69 12.08 -6.06
N TRP A 213 -4.46 12.52 -5.75
CA TRP A 213 -3.32 11.67 -5.41
C TRP A 213 -2.95 11.80 -3.93
N CYS A 214 -3.08 10.69 -3.21
CA CYS A 214 -2.80 10.61 -1.78
C CYS A 214 -1.64 9.65 -1.49
N ILE A 215 -1.01 9.85 -0.33
CA ILE A 215 -0.15 8.82 0.27
C ILE A 215 -1.03 7.58 0.52
N PRO A 216 -0.61 6.38 0.11
CA PRO A 216 -1.41 5.17 0.31
C PRO A 216 -1.62 4.90 1.80
N GLU A 217 -2.85 4.50 2.14
CA GLU A 217 -3.15 4.01 3.48
C GLU A 217 -2.45 2.67 3.71
N ILE A 218 -1.78 2.53 4.87
CA ILE A 218 -1.20 1.26 5.27
C ILE A 218 -2.35 0.28 5.53
N ASP A 219 -2.32 -0.88 4.88
CA ASP A 219 -3.32 -1.93 5.06
C ASP A 219 -3.50 -2.28 6.56
N GLN A 220 -4.76 -2.32 7.00
CA GLN A 220 -5.10 -2.55 8.42
C GLN A 220 -4.45 -3.82 8.99
N TRP A 221 -4.35 -4.87 8.20
CA TRP A 221 -3.77 -6.12 8.67
C TRP A 221 -2.23 -6.05 8.78
N VAL A 222 -1.55 -5.18 8.01
CA VAL A 222 -0.12 -4.89 8.18
C VAL A 222 0.08 -4.15 9.50
N TYR A 223 -0.80 -3.20 9.82
CA TYR A 223 -0.82 -2.54 11.13
C TYR A 223 -0.95 -3.55 12.28
N GLU A 224 -1.92 -4.47 12.20
CA GLU A 224 -2.10 -5.54 13.19
C GLU A 224 -0.88 -6.47 13.28
N TRP A 225 -0.24 -6.76 12.15
CA TRP A 225 0.99 -7.57 12.12
C TRP A 225 2.13 -6.86 12.85
N VAL A 226 2.37 -5.57 12.59
CA VAL A 226 3.39 -4.78 13.30
C VAL A 226 3.14 -4.80 14.81
N LEU A 227 1.91 -4.52 15.24
CA LEU A 227 1.58 -4.51 16.66
C LEU A 227 1.84 -5.86 17.34
N ASN A 228 1.55 -6.98 16.65
CA ASN A 228 1.81 -8.30 17.19
C ASN A 228 3.31 -8.58 17.36
N GLU A 229 4.13 -8.22 16.38
CA GLU A 229 5.59 -8.41 16.46
C GLU A 229 6.23 -7.52 17.54
N MET A 230 5.79 -6.26 17.65
CA MET A 230 6.30 -5.35 18.68
C MET A 230 5.91 -5.81 20.10
N ASN A 231 4.69 -6.31 20.29
CA ASN A 231 4.24 -6.86 21.58
C ASN A 231 4.95 -8.18 21.94
N SER A 232 5.24 -9.01 20.93
CA SER A 232 5.99 -10.26 21.11
C SER A 232 7.44 -9.98 21.50
N SER A 233 8.04 -8.92 20.92
CA SER A 233 9.39 -8.45 21.25
C SER A 233 9.49 -7.79 22.63
N GLY A 234 8.37 -7.32 23.20
CA GLY A 234 8.27 -6.79 24.56
C GLY A 234 8.18 -7.83 25.68
N SER A 235 8.13 -9.12 25.36
CA SER A 235 7.92 -10.22 26.32
C SER A 235 9.17 -11.07 26.55
N THR A 236 10.33 -10.42 26.75
CA THR A 236 11.49 -11.02 27.44
C THR A 236 12.06 -10.04 28.45
N ALA A 237 11.22 -9.54 29.36
CA ALA A 237 11.71 -9.15 30.68
C ALA A 237 11.58 -10.38 31.59
N GLU A 238 12.65 -11.19 31.64
CA GLU A 238 12.88 -12.05 32.80
C GLU A 238 12.81 -11.16 34.04
N PHE A 239 11.74 -11.31 34.82
CA PHE A 239 11.70 -10.79 36.18
C PHE A 239 12.65 -11.66 37.01
N ASN A 240 13.95 -11.38 36.92
CA ASN A 240 14.91 -11.83 37.92
C ASN A 240 14.61 -11.07 39.21
N SER A 241 13.84 -11.72 40.08
CA SER A 241 13.58 -11.26 41.44
C SER A 241 14.82 -11.48 42.30
N ASP A 242 15.83 -10.63 42.12
CA ASP A 242 16.89 -10.48 43.10
C ASP A 242 17.38 -9.04 43.09
N THR A 243 16.81 -8.24 44.00
CA THR A 243 17.56 -7.20 44.69
C THR A 243 16.78 -6.74 45.91
N ASN A 244 17.35 -7.03 47.08
CA ASN A 244 16.99 -6.46 48.36
C ASN A 244 16.98 -4.92 48.27
N SER A 245 15.79 -4.32 48.17
CA SER A 245 15.59 -2.89 48.39
C SER A 245 14.40 -2.72 49.33
N THR A 246 14.74 -2.47 50.60
CA THR A 246 13.80 -2.17 51.68
C THR A 246 13.16 -0.79 51.48
N LEU A 247 12.09 -0.73 50.71
CA LEU A 247 11.12 0.37 50.79
C LEU A 247 10.03 -0.05 51.77
N THR A 248 9.95 0.66 52.89
CA THR A 248 8.94 0.38 53.91
C THR A 248 7.55 0.69 53.36
N VAL A 249 6.63 -0.24 53.64
CA VAL A 249 5.22 -0.28 53.21
C VAL A 249 4.40 1.02 53.42
N PRO A 250 4.75 2.00 54.28
CA PRO A 250 3.97 3.25 54.37
C PRO A 250 4.12 4.22 53.18
N ALA A 251 5.14 4.10 52.34
CA ALA A 251 5.36 5.07 51.24
C ALA A 251 4.52 4.80 49.98
N ILE A 252 4.14 3.54 49.74
CA ILE A 252 3.43 3.11 48.53
C ILE A 252 1.94 3.51 48.57
N VAL A 253 1.35 3.57 49.77
CA VAL A 253 -0.07 3.94 49.95
C VAL A 253 -0.31 5.41 49.63
N GLY A 254 0.66 6.30 49.89
CA GLY A 254 0.53 7.73 49.59
C GLY A 254 0.52 8.07 48.09
N ILE A 255 1.31 7.33 47.30
CA ILE A 255 1.46 7.57 45.86
C ILE A 255 0.22 7.11 45.09
N ILE A 256 -0.37 5.97 45.47
CA ILE A 256 -1.58 5.44 44.81
C ILE A 256 -2.79 6.37 45.01
N VAL A 257 -2.93 6.97 46.20
CA VAL A 257 -4.02 7.91 46.48
C VAL A 257 -3.83 9.23 45.73
N ALA A 258 -2.58 9.73 45.63
CA ALA A 258 -2.30 10.96 44.87
C ALA A 258 -2.54 10.79 43.36
N CYS A 259 -2.15 9.65 42.78
CA CYS A 259 -2.41 9.35 41.37
C CYS A 259 -3.90 9.12 41.08
N GLY A 260 -4.64 8.48 42.00
CA GLY A 260 -6.08 8.29 41.88
C GLY A 260 -6.86 9.61 41.82
N VAL A 261 -6.48 10.59 42.64
CA VAL A 261 -7.13 11.92 42.64
C VAL A 261 -6.82 12.70 41.36
N LEU A 262 -5.59 12.62 40.84
CA LEU A 262 -5.21 13.26 39.57
C LEU A 262 -5.98 12.69 38.37
N ILE A 263 -6.17 11.36 38.31
CA ILE A 263 -6.92 10.70 37.24
C ILE A 263 -8.41 11.07 37.27
N VAL A 264 -9.00 11.23 38.46
CA VAL A 264 -10.40 11.66 38.59
C VAL A 264 -10.60 13.12 38.19
N ILE A 265 -9.62 14.00 38.45
CA ILE A 265 -9.68 15.41 38.03
C ILE A 265 -9.50 15.54 36.51
N ILE A 266 -8.57 14.79 35.91
CA ILE A 266 -8.35 14.80 34.46
C ILE A 266 -9.53 14.14 33.72
N GLY A 267 -10.04 13.01 34.24
CA GLY A 267 -11.23 12.34 33.70
C GLY A 267 -12.51 13.17 33.84
N GLY A 268 -12.69 13.86 34.97
CA GLY A 268 -13.83 14.76 35.19
C GLY A 268 -13.80 16.02 34.31
N GLY A 269 -12.60 16.56 34.04
CA GLY A 269 -12.41 17.68 33.10
C GLY A 269 -12.71 17.29 31.66
N PHE A 270 -12.33 16.08 31.24
CA PHE A 270 -12.56 15.59 29.87
C PHE A 270 -14.04 15.30 29.57
N VAL A 271 -14.84 14.92 30.57
CA VAL A 271 -16.29 14.71 30.43
C VAL A 271 -17.06 16.04 30.26
N LEU A 272 -16.50 17.17 30.70
CA LEU A 272 -17.09 18.49 30.48
C LEU A 272 -16.70 19.11 29.11
N GLN A 273 -15.58 18.69 28.51
CA GLN A 273 -15.18 19.12 27.14
C GLN A 273 -15.80 18.26 26.04
N SER A 274 -16.11 16.98 26.29
CA SER A 274 -16.72 16.07 25.30
C SER A 274 -18.20 16.35 25.00
N ARG A 275 -18.80 17.40 25.58
CA ARG A 275 -20.17 17.85 25.26
C ARG A 275 -20.25 18.81 24.08
N PHE A 276 -19.14 19.13 23.40
CA PHE A 276 -19.12 20.16 22.35
C PHE A 276 -18.67 19.75 20.95
N THR A 277 -18.53 18.46 20.66
CA THR A 277 -18.34 17.97 19.28
C THR A 277 -19.10 16.66 19.09
N ASP A 278 -20.42 16.75 19.02
CA ASP A 278 -21.27 15.72 18.42
C ASP A 278 -21.80 16.27 17.09
N THR A 279 -21.14 15.92 16.00
CA THR A 279 -21.78 15.88 14.67
C THR A 279 -21.08 14.83 13.82
N ASN A 280 -21.74 13.67 13.69
CA ASN A 280 -21.70 12.69 12.58
C ASN A 280 -20.31 12.18 12.11
N GLN A 281 -20.04 10.88 11.97
CA GLN A 281 -20.90 9.91 11.31
C GLN A 281 -20.40 8.48 11.55
N TYR A 282 -21.36 7.66 11.97
CA TYR A 282 -21.49 6.20 11.89
C TYR A 282 -20.54 5.42 10.95
N ARG A 283 -19.91 4.35 11.49
CA ARG A 283 -19.53 3.17 10.71
C ARG A 283 -19.68 1.90 11.56
N SER A 284 -20.93 1.51 11.84
CA SER A 284 -21.24 0.08 11.95
C SER A 284 -21.35 -0.48 10.52
N GLY A 285 -21.21 -1.79 10.38
CA GLY A 285 -20.96 -2.45 9.10
C GLY A 285 -21.94 -2.10 7.98
N LEU A 286 -21.53 -2.36 6.74
CA LEU A 286 -22.24 -2.14 5.47
C LEU A 286 -23.74 -2.58 5.44
N TRP A 287 -24.16 -3.39 6.40
CA TRP A 287 -25.53 -3.89 6.56
C TRP A 287 -26.46 -2.95 7.33
N ASP A 288 -25.90 -1.97 8.06
CA ASP A 288 -26.66 -1.00 8.86
C ASP A 288 -26.67 0.42 8.25
N ASP A 289 -26.11 0.58 7.04
CA ASP A 289 -26.08 1.87 6.36
C ASP A 289 -27.50 2.33 5.97
N GLU A 290 -27.93 3.46 6.51
CA GLU A 290 -29.25 4.07 6.30
C GLU A 290 -29.49 4.42 4.81
N VAL A 291 -28.44 4.69 4.02
CA VAL A 291 -28.52 4.97 2.59
C VAL A 291 -28.82 3.69 1.79
N ILE A 292 -28.22 2.56 2.18
CA ILE A 292 -28.47 1.26 1.56
C ILE A 292 -29.85 0.71 1.95
N ILE A 293 -30.28 0.94 3.20
CA ILE A 293 -31.61 0.52 3.67
C ILE A 293 -32.72 1.38 3.03
N SER A 294 -32.50 2.69 2.84
CA SER A 294 -33.51 3.60 2.28
C SER A 294 -33.78 3.42 0.78
N ASN A 295 -32.82 2.86 0.02
CA ASN A 295 -33.02 2.49 -1.39
C ASN A 295 -33.66 1.11 -1.60
N LYS A 296 -34.03 0.41 -0.53
CA LYS A 296 -34.70 -0.89 -0.63
C LYS A 296 -36.12 -0.70 -1.16
N ILE A 297 -36.43 -1.33 -2.30
CA ILE A 297 -37.79 -1.33 -2.85
C ILE A 297 -38.70 -2.05 -1.83
N PRO A 298 -39.73 -1.37 -1.29
CA PRO A 298 -40.66 -2.00 -0.35
C PRO A 298 -41.34 -3.20 -1.02
N ARG A 299 -41.41 -4.33 -0.32
CA ARG A 299 -41.91 -5.60 -0.91
C ARG A 299 -43.36 -5.49 -1.37
N GLU A 300 -44.15 -4.64 -0.72
CA GLU A 300 -45.52 -4.32 -1.09
C GLU A 300 -45.64 -3.59 -2.44
N LYS A 301 -44.54 -2.97 -2.93
CA LYS A 301 -44.49 -2.34 -4.26
C LYS A 301 -44.09 -3.34 -5.36
N VAL A 302 -43.66 -4.55 -5.02
CA VAL A 302 -43.25 -5.58 -5.99
C VAL A 302 -44.44 -6.49 -6.31
N LYS A 303 -45.06 -6.32 -7.48
CA LYS A 303 -46.10 -7.22 -7.97
C LYS A 303 -45.47 -8.42 -8.68
N THR A 304 -45.49 -9.58 -8.04
CA THR A 304 -45.11 -10.85 -8.68
C THR A 304 -46.18 -11.28 -9.67
N LEU A 305 -45.77 -11.60 -10.90
CA LEU A 305 -46.68 -12.07 -11.95
C LEU A 305 -46.64 -13.59 -12.08
N LYS A 306 -45.68 -14.13 -12.84
CA LYS A 306 -45.59 -15.55 -13.15
C LYS A 306 -44.31 -16.15 -12.57
N LEU A 307 -44.44 -17.31 -11.94
CA LEU A 307 -43.30 -18.12 -11.52
C LEU A 307 -42.55 -18.64 -12.76
N ILE A 308 -41.25 -18.33 -12.85
CA ILE A 308 -40.36 -18.76 -13.92
C ILE A 308 -39.70 -20.09 -13.55
N SER A 309 -39.21 -20.21 -12.31
CA SER A 309 -38.47 -21.39 -11.86
C SER A 309 -38.49 -21.52 -10.33
N ARG A 310 -38.44 -22.76 -9.82
CA ARG A 310 -38.32 -23.09 -8.40
C ARG A 310 -37.18 -24.11 -8.22
N GLY A 311 -36.25 -23.82 -7.31
CA GLY A 311 -35.14 -24.68 -6.94
C GLY A 311 -35.00 -24.82 -5.41
N ALA A 312 -33.98 -25.55 -4.97
CA ALA A 312 -33.74 -25.81 -3.54
C ALA A 312 -33.45 -24.56 -2.70
N PHE A 313 -33.05 -23.45 -3.35
CA PHE A 313 -32.64 -22.21 -2.69
C PHE A 313 -33.58 -21.03 -2.98
N GLY A 314 -34.73 -21.26 -3.63
CA GLY A 314 -35.72 -20.21 -3.83
C GLY A 314 -36.53 -20.31 -5.11
N GLU A 315 -37.28 -19.23 -5.36
CA GLU A 315 -38.25 -19.09 -6.44
C GLU A 315 -38.00 -17.80 -7.20
N VAL A 316 -38.09 -17.86 -8.54
CA VAL A 316 -37.89 -16.72 -9.42
C VAL A 316 -39.20 -16.38 -10.10
N TYR A 317 -39.64 -15.13 -9.99
CA TYR A 317 -40.88 -14.61 -10.57
C TYR A 317 -40.58 -13.52 -11.59
N THR A 318 -41.38 -13.41 -12.65
CA THR A 318 -41.43 -12.18 -13.45
C THR A 318 -42.12 -11.09 -12.62
N VAL A 319 -41.59 -9.87 -12.63
CA VAL A 319 -42.23 -8.70 -12.01
C VAL A 319 -42.74 -7.74 -13.09
N GLY A 320 -43.92 -7.16 -12.86
CA GLY A 320 -44.46 -6.08 -13.69
C GLY A 320 -44.20 -4.73 -13.02
N ALA A 321 -43.72 -3.74 -13.78
CA ALA A 321 -43.54 -2.37 -13.32
C ALA A 321 -44.88 -1.72 -12.91
#